data_AF-A0A953REF6-F1
#
_entry.id   AF-A0A953REF6-F1
#
_cell.length_a   1.000
_cell.length_b   1.000
_cell.length_c   1.000
_cell.angle_alpha   90.00
_cell.angle_beta   90.00
_cell.angle_gamma   90.00
#
_symmetry.space_group_name_H-M   'P 1'
#
loop_
_entity.id
_entity.type
_entity.pdbx_description
1 polymer ?
#
loop_
_entity_poly.entity_id
_entity_poly.type
_entity_poly.pdbx_seq_one_letter_code
_entity_poly.pdbx_strand_id
1 'polypeptide(L)'
;MILILDHTQRLNLHALLGAQRADVGSIRAIWAIQDRIALDADEEKALEVKREMVAGQERVVWNPSLSLQAKEFEFSDPEAARIKAAIETWDSYGANADRRWLEPLVNLM
;
A
#
# COMPACT_ATOMS: atom_id res chain seq x y z
N MET A 1 -7.03 8.37 -12.96
CA MET A 1 -7.30 6.92 -12.76
C MET A 1 -7.97 6.71 -11.42
N ILE A 2 -9.03 5.89 -11.36
CA ILE A 2 -9.74 5.55 -10.12
C ILE A 2 -9.36 4.13 -9.70
N LEU A 3 -8.99 3.94 -8.43
CA LEU A 3 -8.77 2.63 -7.83
C LEU A 3 -9.70 2.42 -6.63
N ILE A 4 -10.31 1.24 -6.56
CA ILE A 4 -11.06 0.79 -5.38
C ILE A 4 -10.12 -0.09 -4.56
N LEU A 5 -9.72 0.39 -3.39
CA LEU A 5 -8.70 -0.26 -2.57
C LEU A 5 -9.29 -0.71 -1.23
N ASP A 6 -9.10 -1.98 -0.90
CA ASP A 6 -9.31 -2.48 0.46
C ASP A 6 -8.14 -2.13 1.39
N HIS A 7 -8.32 -2.38 2.68
CA HIS A 7 -7.29 -2.10 3.68
C HIS A 7 -5.98 -2.86 3.46
N THR A 8 -6.03 -4.09 2.93
CA THR A 8 -4.84 -4.90 2.66
C THR A 8 -4.05 -4.28 1.51
N GLN A 9 -4.73 -3.89 0.43
CA GLN A 9 -4.12 -3.20 -0.70
C GLN A 9 -3.52 -1.85 -0.28
N ARG A 10 -4.23 -1.07 0.55
CA ARG A 10 -3.74 0.22 1.07
C ARG A 10 -2.46 0.05 1.90
N LEU A 11 -2.45 -0.88 2.85
CA LEU A 11 -1.29 -1.14 3.71
C LEU A 11 -0.07 -1.63 2.90
N ASN A 12 -0.27 -2.56 1.97
CA ASN A 12 0.81 -3.10 1.16
C ASN A 12 1.34 -2.08 0.14
N LEU A 13 0.47 -1.31 -0.52
CA LEU A 13 0.89 -0.21 -1.39
C LEU A 13 1.66 0.85 -0.60
N HIS A 14 1.18 1.21 0.60
CA HIS A 14 1.87 2.16 1.47
C HIS A 14 3.28 1.66 1.81
N ALA A 15 3.44 0.39 2.19
CA ALA A 15 4.74 -0.20 2.47
C ALA A 15 5.65 -0.25 1.22
N LEU A 16 5.11 -0.71 0.09
CA LEU A 16 5.83 -0.80 -1.19
C LEU A 16 6.37 0.55 -1.65
N LEU A 17 5.53 1.59 -1.58
CA LEU A 17 5.89 2.95 -1.94
C LEU A 17 6.96 3.52 -1.00
N GLY A 18 6.87 3.24 0.30
CA GLY A 18 7.85 3.67 1.30
C GLY A 18 9.23 3.00 1.15
N ALA A 19 9.29 1.85 0.49
CA ALA A 19 10.54 1.15 0.22
C ALA A 19 11.29 1.67 -1.03
N GLN A 20 10.66 2.53 -1.85
CA GLN A 20 11.25 3.03 -3.08
C GLN A 20 12.46 3.94 -2.80
N ARG A 21 13.53 3.76 -3.57
CA ARG A 21 14.72 4.63 -3.54
C ARG A 21 14.66 5.58 -4.73
N ALA A 22 14.55 6.89 -4.47
CA ALA A 22 14.42 7.90 -5.52
C ALA A 22 14.99 9.27 -5.09
N ASP A 23 14.99 10.25 -6.00
CA ASP A 23 15.32 11.64 -5.67
C ASP A 23 14.26 12.28 -4.76
N VAL A 24 14.59 13.43 -4.15
CA VAL A 24 13.72 14.12 -3.18
C VAL A 24 12.36 14.53 -3.80
N GLY A 25 12.33 14.91 -5.08
CA GLY A 25 11.09 15.24 -5.76
C GLY A 25 10.17 14.03 -5.90
N SER A 26 10.75 12.90 -6.31
CA SER A 26 10.05 11.61 -6.36
C SER A 26 9.56 11.14 -4.99
N ILE A 27 10.36 11.31 -3.92
CA ILE A 27 9.96 10.97 -2.55
C ILE A 27 8.77 11.81 -2.09
N ARG A 28 8.74 13.12 -2.39
CA ARG A 28 7.58 13.97 -2.06
C ARG A 28 6.31 13.52 -2.79
N ALA A 29 6.44 13.11 -4.06
CA ALA A 29 5.31 12.56 -4.81
C ALA A 29 4.83 11.23 -4.22
N ILE A 30 5.75 10.39 -3.76
CA ILE A 30 5.44 9.14 -3.05
C ILE A 30 4.69 9.43 -1.74
N TRP A 31 5.15 10.39 -0.94
CA TRP A 31 4.47 10.78 0.31
C TRP A 31 3.04 11.22 0.06
N ALA A 32 2.80 12.03 -0.98
CA ALA A 32 1.45 12.47 -1.32
C ALA A 32 0.50 11.29 -1.64
N ILE A 33 1.01 10.22 -2.27
CA ILE A 33 0.25 9.00 -2.53
C ILE A 33 0.02 8.22 -1.22
N GLN A 34 1.07 8.05 -0.42
CA GLN A 34 1.01 7.36 0.88
C GLN A 34 0.00 8.02 1.82
N ASP A 35 0.07 9.34 2.00
CA ASP A 35 -0.86 10.11 2.84
C ASP A 35 -2.31 9.95 2.37
N ARG A 36 -2.53 9.86 1.05
CA ARG A 36 -3.87 9.67 0.47
C ARG A 36 -4.46 8.30 0.79
N ILE A 37 -3.65 7.23 0.77
CA ILE A 37 -4.12 5.85 0.99
C ILE A 37 -3.96 5.37 2.43
N ALA A 38 -3.26 6.12 3.29
CA ALA A 38 -3.04 5.78 4.68
C ALA A 38 -4.35 5.48 5.42
N LEU A 39 -4.30 4.57 6.37
CA LEU A 39 -5.42 4.33 7.28
C LEU A 39 -5.51 5.50 8.25
N ASP A 40 -6.73 5.99 8.51
CA ASP A 40 -6.95 6.93 9.60
C ASP A 40 -6.93 6.22 10.97
N ALA A 41 -6.95 6.99 12.06
CA ALA A 41 -6.83 6.43 13.41
C ALA A 41 -7.98 5.48 13.79
N ASP A 42 -9.19 5.73 13.27
CA ASP A 42 -10.35 4.88 13.53
C ASP A 42 -10.24 3.58 12.72
N GLU A 43 -9.75 3.65 11.49
CA GLU A 43 -9.45 2.50 10.66
C GLU A 43 -8.33 1.63 11.23
N GLU A 44 -7.24 2.24 11.71
CA GLU A 44 -6.15 1.53 12.38
C GLU A 44 -6.66 0.81 13.64
N LYS A 45 -7.50 1.47 14.43
CA LYS A 45 -8.12 0.89 15.63
C LYS A 45 -9.07 -0.25 15.28
N ALA A 46 -9.90 -0.08 14.24
CA ALA A 46 -10.87 -1.09 13.80
C ALA A 46 -10.20 -2.35 13.23
N LEU A 47 -8.97 -2.25 12.73
CA LEU A 47 -8.17 -3.38 12.24
C LEU A 47 -7.18 -3.93 13.26
N GLU A 48 -7.14 -3.34 14.47
CA GLU A 48 -6.15 -3.65 15.51
C GLU A 48 -4.72 -3.60 14.97
N VAL A 49 -4.39 -2.56 14.21
CA VAL A 49 -3.05 -2.37 13.61
C VAL A 49 -2.00 -2.21 14.71
N LYS A 50 -0.90 -2.95 14.57
CA LYS A 50 0.25 -2.90 15.47
C LYS A 50 1.53 -2.74 14.67
N ARG A 51 2.50 -2.05 15.27
CA ARG A 51 3.89 -1.97 14.80
C ARG A 51 4.73 -2.88 15.68
N GLU A 52 5.25 -3.95 15.11
CA GLU A 52 6.06 -4.94 15.81
C GLU A 52 7.51 -4.88 15.32
N MET A 53 8.47 -5.15 16.22
CA MET A 53 9.87 -5.25 15.87
C MET A 53 10.24 -6.73 15.67
N VAL A 54 10.55 -7.13 14.44
CA VAL A 54 10.94 -8.50 14.10
C VAL A 54 12.35 -8.48 13.52
N ALA A 55 13.29 -9.17 14.16
CA ALA A 55 14.70 -9.21 13.74
C ALA A 55 15.35 -7.81 13.52
N GLY A 56 14.94 -6.81 14.30
CA GLY A 56 15.43 -5.43 14.19
C GLY A 56 14.79 -4.61 13.05
N GLN A 57 13.77 -5.14 12.38
CA GLN A 57 12.96 -4.42 11.41
C GLN A 57 11.54 -4.18 11.95
N GLU A 58 11.05 -2.95 11.77
CA GLU A 58 9.66 -2.64 12.07
C GLU A 58 8.75 -3.28 11.02
N ARG A 59 7.70 -3.94 11.49
CA ARG A 59 6.67 -4.58 10.68
C ARG A 59 5.30 -4.09 11.13
N VAL A 60 4.48 -3.67 10.17
CA VAL A 60 3.06 -3.40 10.40
C VAL A 60 2.30 -4.71 10.28
N VAL A 61 1.55 -5.07 11.32
CA VAL A 61 0.66 -6.24 11.36
C VAL A 61 -0.73 -5.82 11.79
N TRP A 62 -1.75 -6.55 11.36
CA TRP A 62 -3.16 -6.28 11.68
C TRP A 62 -3.90 -7.61 11.91
N ASN A 63 -5.08 -7.55 12.53
CA ASN A 63 -5.88 -8.75 12.79
C ASN A 63 -6.50 -9.27 11.47
N PRO A 64 -6.13 -10.48 10.99
CA PRO A 64 -6.59 -10.99 9.69
C PRO A 64 -8.08 -11.38 9.68
N SER A 65 -8.74 -11.41 10.84
CA SER A 65 -10.19 -11.68 10.95
C SER A 65 -11.04 -10.41 10.82
N LEU A 66 -10.41 -9.24 10.80
CA LEU A 66 -11.06 -7.94 10.69
C LEU A 66 -10.90 -7.41 9.26
N SER A 67 -11.89 -6.66 8.79
CA SER A 67 -11.87 -6.07 7.45
C SER A 67 -12.60 -4.74 7.43
N LEU A 68 -12.09 -3.82 6.63
CA LEU A 68 -12.78 -2.57 6.29
C LEU A 68 -13.38 -2.65 4.89
N GLN A 69 -14.42 -1.85 4.66
CA GLN A 69 -14.97 -1.63 3.33
C GLN A 69 -13.90 -0.97 2.43
N ALA A 70 -13.83 -1.40 1.18
CA ALA A 70 -12.97 -0.76 0.20
C ALA A 70 -13.41 0.69 -0.07
N LYS A 71 -12.43 1.57 -0.28
CA LYS A 71 -12.65 2.99 -0.56
C LYS A 71 -12.18 3.32 -1.98
N GLU A 72 -12.84 4.29 -2.60
CA GLU A 72 -12.45 4.82 -3.89
C GLU A 72 -11.37 5.90 -3.73
N PHE A 73 -10.32 5.81 -4.55
CA PHE A 73 -9.23 6.78 -4.58
C PHE A 73 -8.99 7.24 -6.01
N GLU A 74 -9.03 8.55 -6.21
CA GLU A 74 -8.67 9.17 -7.48
C GLU A 74 -7.18 9.52 -7.49
N PHE A 75 -6.49 9.12 -8.55
CA PHE A 75 -5.09 9.41 -8.82
C PHE A 75 -4.95 10.12 -10.16
N SER A 76 -4.08 11.12 -10.21
CA SER A 76 -3.61 11.70 -11.46
C SER A 76 -2.78 10.69 -12.26
N ASP A 77 -2.65 10.89 -13.56
CA ASP A 77 -1.81 10.05 -14.42
C ASP A 77 -0.36 9.87 -13.93
N PRO A 78 0.36 10.90 -13.45
CA PRO A 78 1.70 10.69 -12.90
C PRO A 78 1.72 9.91 -11.57
N GLU A 79 0.68 10.01 -10.75
CA GLU A 79 0.56 9.20 -9.53
C GLU A 79 0.29 7.73 -9.88
N ALA A 80 -0.64 7.48 -10.81
CA ALA A 80 -0.94 6.14 -11.32
C ALA A 80 0.29 5.48 -11.96
N ALA A 81 1.01 6.20 -12.82
CA ALA A 81 2.24 5.70 -13.43
C ALA A 81 3.31 5.35 -12.38
N ARG A 82 3.38 6.10 -11.28
CA ARG A 82 4.32 5.85 -10.18
C ARG A 82 3.95 4.62 -9.37
N ILE A 83 2.66 4.43 -9.06
CA ILE A 83 2.17 3.20 -8.42
C ILE A 83 2.49 1.99 -9.29
N LYS A 84 2.27 2.10 -10.62
CA LYS A 84 2.54 1.03 -11.57
C LYS A 84 4.02 0.66 -11.58
N ALA A 85 4.89 1.65 -11.72
CA ALA A 85 6.34 1.45 -11.69
C ALA A 85 6.82 0.81 -10.37
N ALA A 86 6.23 1.20 -9.23
CA ALA A 86 6.57 0.59 -7.93
C ALA A 86 6.14 -0.89 -7.87
N ILE A 87 4.97 -1.23 -8.41
CA ILE A 87 4.48 -2.62 -8.51
C ILE A 87 5.37 -3.45 -9.45
N GLU A 88 5.70 -2.93 -10.63
CA GLU A 88 6.50 -3.62 -11.65
C GLU A 88 7.93 -3.90 -11.20
N THR A 89 8.46 -3.09 -10.29
CA THR A 89 9.82 -3.24 -9.74
C THR A 89 9.85 -4.02 -8.42
N TRP A 90 8.71 -4.52 -7.94
CA TRP A 90 8.66 -5.35 -6.73
C TRP A 90 9.29 -6.73 -6.99
N ASP A 91 10.43 -6.99 -6.35
CA ASP A 91 11.25 -8.20 -6.55
C ASP A 91 11.08 -9.26 -5.46
N SER A 92 10.28 -8.96 -4.43
CA SER A 92 10.15 -9.77 -3.21
C SER A 92 8.81 -10.52 -3.13
N TYR A 93 8.29 -10.96 -4.29
CA TYR A 93 6.98 -11.61 -4.41
C TYR A 93 6.89 -12.97 -3.70
N GLY A 94 5.93 -13.09 -2.78
CA GLY A 94 5.50 -14.34 -2.15
C GLY A 94 4.14 -14.81 -2.69
N ALA A 95 4.11 -15.96 -3.38
CA ALA A 95 2.95 -16.45 -4.13
C ALA A 95 1.60 -16.44 -3.39
N ASN A 96 1.57 -16.84 -2.11
CA ASN A 96 0.33 -16.89 -1.34
C ASN A 96 -0.02 -15.57 -0.64
N ALA A 97 0.99 -14.84 -0.15
CA ALA A 97 0.77 -13.60 0.59
C ALA A 97 0.46 -12.44 -0.36
N ASP A 98 1.17 -12.37 -1.48
CA ASP A 98 1.13 -11.20 -2.35
C ASP A 98 0.08 -11.26 -3.44
N ARG A 99 -0.22 -12.47 -3.96
CA ARG A 99 -1.21 -12.60 -5.04
C ARG A 99 -2.54 -11.95 -4.70
N ARG A 100 -3.02 -12.14 -3.46
CA ARG A 100 -4.34 -11.68 -3.04
C ARG A 100 -4.51 -10.16 -3.15
N TRP A 101 -3.48 -9.39 -2.84
CA TRP A 101 -3.55 -7.93 -2.88
C TRP A 101 -3.02 -7.35 -4.20
N LEU A 102 -2.09 -8.06 -4.85
CA LEU A 102 -1.39 -7.61 -6.05
C LEU A 102 -2.12 -7.92 -7.35
N GLU A 103 -2.71 -9.11 -7.50
CA GLU A 103 -3.41 -9.53 -8.73
C GLU A 103 -4.50 -8.55 -9.19
N PRO A 104 -5.36 -8.01 -8.28
CA PRO A 104 -6.34 -7.02 -8.70
C PRO A 104 -5.69 -5.72 -9.23
N LEU A 105 -4.55 -5.31 -8.67
CA LEU A 105 -3.87 -4.07 -9.06
C LEU A 105 -3.16 -4.25 -10.41
N VAL A 106 -2.49 -5.38 -10.62
CA VAL A 106 -1.81 -5.69 -11.88
C VAL A 106 -2.79 -5.80 -13.05
N ASN A 107 -4.00 -6.30 -12.81
CA ASN A 107 -5.02 -6.41 -13.87
C ASN A 107 -5.71 -5.07 -14.21
N LEU A 108 -5.59 -4.07 -13.33
CA LEU A 108 -6.23 -2.75 -13.50
C LEU A 108 -5.30 -1.70 -14.12
N MET A 109 -3.97 -1.94 -14.17
CA MET A 109 -2.94 -0.96 -14.53
C MET A 109 -2.15 -1.32 -15.78
#